data_AF-A0A7Y0A5N7-F1
#
_entry.id   AF-A0A7Y0A5N7-F1
#
_cell.length_a   1.000
_cell.length_b   1.000
_cell.length_c   1.000
_cell.angle_alpha   90.00
_cell.angle_beta   90.00
_cell.angle_gamma   90.00
#
_symmetry.space_group_name_H-M   'P 1'
#
loop_
_entity.id
_entity.type
_entity.pdbx_description
1 polymer ?
#
loop_
_entity_poly.entity_id
_entity_poly.type
_entity_poly.pdbx_seq_one_letter_code
_entity_poly.pdbx_strand_id
1 'polypeptide(L)'
;MNFYDTFKTVHLVISEIEIPKWNIEQEFTKINGISCQKATAKYKGRIWEAWFSKEYPINDGPYKFSGLPGIVVSIKDSENDHIFNLIQIKKINEIFSLLPRSARQMSFSEYKKTMSSFIFTNEDIESISINKQEGRVDLQLKDGYIAKIGTEDMKKMRKMDEEMTKRLKRTNNYIEKE
;
A
#
# COMPACT_ATOMS: atom_id res chain seq x y z
N MET A 1 11.72 -11.93 -4.08
CA MET A 1 10.46 -11.49 -4.71
C MET A 1 10.72 -10.18 -5.44
N ASN A 2 10.03 -9.90 -6.54
CA ASN A 2 10.08 -8.59 -7.19
C ASN A 2 8.80 -7.83 -6.83
N PHE A 3 8.94 -6.64 -6.27
CA PHE A 3 7.83 -5.73 -6.01
C PHE A 3 7.80 -4.65 -7.08
N TYR A 4 6.60 -4.30 -7.53
CA TYR A 4 6.39 -3.25 -8.51
C TYR A 4 5.77 -2.05 -7.82
N ASP A 5 6.35 -0.88 -8.03
CA ASP A 5 5.84 0.39 -7.52
C ASP A 5 5.86 1.45 -8.62
N THR A 6 5.07 2.51 -8.48
CA THR A 6 5.13 3.67 -9.38
C THR A 6 5.39 4.90 -8.54
N PHE A 7 6.51 5.57 -8.81
CA PHE A 7 6.86 6.82 -8.17
C PHE A 7 6.94 7.93 -9.21
N LYS A 8 6.10 8.95 -9.05
CA LYS A 8 5.82 9.95 -10.10
C LYS A 8 5.36 9.28 -11.39
N THR A 9 6.23 9.21 -12.40
CA THR A 9 5.98 8.58 -13.70
C THR A 9 6.89 7.37 -13.95
N VAL A 10 7.69 6.98 -12.95
CA VAL A 10 8.68 5.91 -13.09
C VAL A 10 8.16 4.65 -12.41
N HIS A 11 8.06 3.59 -13.19
CA HIS A 11 7.79 2.27 -12.66
C HIS A 11 9.08 1.66 -12.10
N LEU A 12 9.00 1.11 -10.90
CA LEU A 12 10.13 0.58 -10.14
C LEU A 12 9.98 -0.92 -9.96
N VAL A 13 11.08 -1.65 -10.11
CA VAL A 13 11.18 -3.05 -9.67
C VAL A 13 12.15 -3.11 -8.51
N ILE A 14 11.62 -3.50 -7.36
CA ILE A 14 12.37 -3.62 -6.10
C ILE A 14 12.54 -5.10 -5.80
N SER A 15 13.77 -5.58 -5.82
CA SER A 15 14.10 -6.95 -5.42
C SER A 15 14.32 -6.99 -3.91
N GLU A 16 13.37 -7.55 -3.16
CA GLU A 16 13.52 -7.82 -1.73
C GLU A 16 13.16 -9.28 -1.44
N ILE A 17 13.91 -9.89 -0.54
CA ILE A 17 13.92 -11.34 -0.32
C ILE A 17 13.20 -11.70 0.99
N GLU A 18 13.01 -10.74 1.90
CA GLU A 18 12.53 -11.01 3.25
C GLU A 18 11.00 -11.03 3.34
N ILE A 19 10.43 -12.21 3.60
CA ILE A 19 9.01 -12.42 3.86
C ILE A 19 8.75 -12.67 5.35
N PRO A 20 7.53 -12.41 5.87
CA PRO A 20 7.20 -12.68 7.26
C PRO A 20 7.32 -14.17 7.61
N LYS A 21 7.85 -14.47 8.79
CA LYS A 21 7.80 -15.82 9.38
C LYS A 21 6.47 -16.00 10.09
N TRP A 22 5.53 -16.64 9.41
CA TRP A 22 4.17 -16.85 9.91
C TRP A 22 4.07 -17.97 10.95
N ASN A 23 3.35 -17.69 12.04
CA ASN A 23 2.83 -18.68 12.96
C ASN A 23 1.36 -18.95 12.60
N ILE A 24 1.06 -20.16 12.12
CA ILE A 24 -0.29 -20.54 11.73
C ILE A 24 -1.06 -20.98 12.97
N GLU A 25 -2.21 -20.36 13.21
CA GLU A 25 -3.03 -20.63 14.39
C GLU A 25 -4.18 -21.57 14.06
N GLN A 26 -4.71 -22.26 15.07
CA GLN A 26 -5.88 -23.14 14.93
C GLN A 26 -7.20 -22.35 15.07
N GLU A 27 -7.21 -21.11 14.59
CA GLU A 27 -8.38 -20.24 14.58
C GLU A 27 -8.90 -20.11 13.15
N PHE A 28 -10.21 -20.27 12.98
CA PHE A 28 -10.88 -20.27 11.68
C PHE A 28 -12.06 -19.31 11.69
N THR A 29 -12.28 -18.64 10.56
CA THR A 29 -13.42 -17.73 10.38
C THR A 29 -13.87 -17.72 8.94
N LYS A 30 -14.97 -17.02 8.65
CA LYS A 30 -15.42 -16.73 7.28
C LYS A 30 -15.41 -15.23 7.04
N ILE A 31 -14.69 -14.79 6.00
CA ILE A 31 -14.63 -13.39 5.57
C ILE A 31 -15.20 -13.32 4.16
N ASN A 32 -16.26 -12.53 3.96
CA ASN A 32 -16.95 -12.40 2.67
C ASN A 32 -17.34 -13.76 2.05
N GLY A 33 -17.69 -14.74 2.89
CA GLY A 33 -18.07 -16.10 2.46
C GLY A 33 -16.89 -17.05 2.22
N ILE A 34 -15.64 -16.56 2.27
CA ILE A 34 -14.42 -17.36 2.08
C ILE A 34 -13.97 -17.93 3.43
N SER A 35 -13.64 -19.23 3.49
CA SER A 35 -13.12 -19.86 4.71
C SER A 35 -11.65 -19.47 4.90
N CYS A 36 -11.35 -18.90 6.06
CA CYS A 36 -10.04 -18.36 6.40
C CYS A 36 -9.48 -19.00 7.66
N GLN A 37 -8.15 -19.11 7.71
CA GLN A 37 -7.37 -19.51 8.87
C GLN A 37 -6.50 -18.34 9.31
N LYS A 38 -6.31 -18.18 10.62
CA LYS A 38 -5.48 -17.12 11.17
C LYS A 38 -3.99 -17.48 11.13
N ALA A 39 -3.17 -16.46 10.92
CA ALA A 39 -1.73 -16.52 11.12
C ALA A 39 -1.24 -15.20 11.72
N THR A 40 -0.21 -15.28 12.56
CA THR A 40 0.44 -14.10 13.16
C THR A 40 1.92 -14.06 12.84
N ALA A 41 2.49 -12.87 12.75
CA ALA A 41 3.93 -12.70 12.55
C ALA A 41 4.43 -11.41 13.20
N LYS A 42 5.67 -11.44 13.71
CA LYS A 42 6.43 -10.22 13.98
C LYS A 42 7.26 -9.89 12.75
N TYR A 43 6.96 -8.78 12.10
CA TYR A 43 7.60 -8.39 10.85
C TYR A 43 7.78 -6.89 10.77
N LYS A 44 9.02 -6.46 10.49
CA LYS A 44 9.45 -5.06 10.34
C LYS A 44 8.95 -4.14 11.46
N GLY A 45 9.17 -4.56 12.71
CA GLY A 45 8.83 -3.79 13.91
C GLY A 45 7.35 -3.82 14.32
N ARG A 46 6.48 -4.54 13.59
CA ARG A 46 5.04 -4.66 13.90
C ARG A 46 4.61 -6.09 14.16
N ILE A 47 3.52 -6.23 14.91
CA ILE A 47 2.81 -7.50 15.06
C ILE A 47 1.66 -7.50 14.06
N TRP A 48 1.65 -8.50 13.19
CA TRP A 48 0.64 -8.67 12.15
C TRP A 48 -0.28 -9.82 12.48
N GLU A 49 -1.57 -9.60 12.24
CA GLU A 49 -2.61 -10.62 12.22
C GLU A 49 -3.13 -10.74 10.78
N ALA A 50 -2.95 -11.90 10.17
CA ALA A 50 -3.41 -12.22 8.83
C ALA A 50 -4.45 -13.35 8.86
N TRP A 51 -5.44 -13.25 7.99
CA TRP A 51 -6.43 -14.27 7.70
C TRP A 51 -6.25 -14.70 6.26
N PHE A 52 -5.89 -15.97 6.04
CA PHE A 52 -5.60 -16.52 4.71
C PHE A 52 -6.54 -17.67 4.37
N SER A 53 -6.79 -17.89 3.09
CA SER A 53 -7.68 -18.96 2.62
C SER A 53 -6.95 -19.96 1.74
N LYS A 54 -7.10 -21.24 2.10
CA LYS A 54 -6.62 -22.39 1.31
C LYS A 54 -7.52 -22.69 0.10
N GLU A 55 -8.72 -22.12 0.02
CA GLU A 55 -9.63 -22.29 -1.12
C GLU A 55 -9.01 -21.74 -2.42
N TYR A 56 -8.18 -20.72 -2.29
CA TYR A 56 -7.35 -20.18 -3.36
C TYR A 56 -5.88 -20.47 -3.02
N PRO A 57 -5.28 -21.55 -3.53
CA PRO A 57 -3.93 -22.01 -3.16
C PRO A 57 -2.83 -21.18 -3.84
N ILE A 58 -3.01 -19.86 -3.88
CA ILE A 58 -2.06 -18.88 -4.37
C ILE A 58 -1.37 -18.31 -3.14
N ASN A 59 -0.08 -18.59 -2.98
CA ASN A 59 0.73 -18.08 -1.88
C ASN A 59 1.09 -16.61 -2.14
N ASP A 60 0.12 -15.74 -1.95
CA ASP A 60 0.26 -14.32 -2.24
C ASP A 60 -0.62 -13.46 -1.32
N GLY A 61 -0.28 -12.19 -1.23
CA GLY A 61 -0.97 -11.22 -0.39
C GLY A 61 -0.53 -9.79 -0.67
N PRO A 62 -1.17 -8.80 -0.05
CA PRO A 62 -0.88 -7.40 -0.32
C PRO A 62 0.57 -7.06 0.04
N TYR A 63 1.19 -6.22 -0.79
CA TYR A 63 2.56 -5.73 -0.58
C TYR A 63 3.57 -6.87 -0.35
N LYS A 64 4.05 -7.06 0.89
CA LYS A 64 5.08 -8.05 1.28
C LYS A 64 4.51 -9.29 1.99
N PHE A 65 3.20 -9.36 2.19
CA PHE A 65 2.55 -10.40 3.00
C PHE A 65 2.29 -11.69 2.22
N SER A 66 3.39 -12.34 1.84
CA SER A 66 3.40 -13.68 1.24
C SER A 66 3.98 -14.70 2.22
N GLY A 67 3.99 -15.97 1.84
CA GLY A 67 4.52 -17.09 2.63
C GLY A 67 3.45 -17.97 3.29
N LEU A 68 2.16 -17.62 3.18
CA LEU A 68 1.05 -18.41 3.72
C LEU A 68 0.54 -19.43 2.69
N PRO A 69 0.08 -20.63 3.12
CA PRO A 69 -0.44 -21.65 2.22
C PRO A 69 -1.85 -21.30 1.73
N GLY A 70 -1.96 -20.24 0.93
CA GLY A 70 -3.21 -19.68 0.42
C GLY A 70 -3.16 -18.16 0.33
N ILE A 71 -4.21 -17.56 -0.24
CA ILE A 71 -4.27 -16.11 -0.44
C ILE A 71 -4.59 -15.39 0.86
N VAL A 72 -3.92 -14.27 1.12
CA VAL A 72 -4.27 -13.38 2.23
C VAL A 72 -5.57 -12.66 1.91
N VAL A 73 -6.60 -12.91 2.71
CA VAL A 73 -7.95 -12.32 2.57
C VAL A 73 -8.08 -11.06 3.41
N SER A 74 -7.46 -11.03 4.58
CA SER A 74 -7.43 -9.84 5.45
C SER A 74 -6.10 -9.83 6.18
N ILE A 75 -5.52 -8.66 6.39
CA ILE A 75 -4.38 -8.50 7.27
C ILE A 75 -4.39 -7.12 7.91
N LYS A 76 -4.05 -7.07 9.19
CA LYS A 76 -3.91 -5.84 9.95
C LYS A 76 -2.72 -5.91 10.90
N ASP A 77 -2.18 -4.75 11.26
CA ASP A 77 -1.25 -4.68 12.38
C ASP A 77 -2.01 -4.53 13.71
N SER A 78 -1.32 -4.83 14.83
CA SER A 78 -1.92 -4.80 16.17
C SER A 78 -2.44 -3.42 16.59
N GLU A 79 -1.91 -2.35 16.01
CA GLU A 79 -2.33 -0.97 16.27
C GLU A 79 -3.49 -0.52 15.36
N ASN A 80 -3.89 -1.33 14.37
CA ASN A 80 -4.86 -0.99 13.32
C ASN A 80 -4.48 0.25 12.48
N ASP A 81 -3.19 0.56 12.43
CA ASP A 81 -2.60 1.58 11.57
C ASP A 81 -2.67 1.17 10.09
N HIS A 82 -2.57 -0.13 9.84
CA HIS A 82 -2.60 -0.73 8.51
C HIS A 82 -3.64 -1.83 8.47
N ILE A 83 -4.60 -1.70 7.56
CA ILE A 83 -5.64 -2.71 7.34
C ILE A 83 -5.77 -2.93 5.83
N PHE A 84 -5.56 -4.16 5.40
CA PHE A 84 -5.75 -4.59 4.03
C PHE A 84 -6.83 -5.66 3.99
N ASN A 85 -7.86 -5.42 3.18
CA ASN A 85 -8.96 -6.34 2.99
C ASN A 85 -9.08 -6.70 1.51
N LEU A 86 -9.25 -7.98 1.24
CA LEU A 86 -9.55 -8.47 -0.09
C LEU A 86 -10.98 -8.08 -0.47
N ILE A 87 -11.11 -7.20 -1.44
CA ILE A 87 -12.40 -6.70 -1.93
C ILE A 87 -12.96 -7.62 -3.02
N GLN A 88 -12.11 -8.07 -3.95
CA GLN A 88 -12.55 -8.84 -5.10
C GLN A 88 -11.43 -9.74 -5.62
N ILE A 89 -11.80 -10.96 -6.05
CA ILE A 89 -10.98 -11.82 -6.90
C ILE A 89 -11.63 -11.83 -8.29
N LYS A 90 -10.85 -11.53 -9.33
CA LYS A 90 -11.33 -11.53 -10.72
C LYS A 90 -10.40 -12.38 -11.59
N LYS A 91 -10.98 -13.31 -12.34
CA LYS A 91 -10.25 -14.04 -13.37
C LYS A 91 -9.98 -13.12 -14.57
N ILE A 92 -8.73 -13.06 -15.01
CA ILE A 92 -8.30 -12.30 -16.18
C ILE A 92 -7.68 -13.25 -17.20
N ASN A 93 -7.79 -12.92 -18.49
CA ASN A 93 -7.33 -13.77 -19.58
C ASN A 93 -5.90 -13.42 -20.06
N GLU A 94 -5.43 -12.20 -19.79
CA GLU A 94 -4.09 -11.73 -20.20
C GLU A 94 -3.41 -10.97 -19.06
N ILE A 95 -2.16 -11.32 -18.77
CA ILE A 95 -1.33 -10.74 -17.70
C ILE A 95 -0.54 -9.51 -18.19
N PHE A 96 -0.24 -9.45 -19.49
CA PHE A 96 0.74 -8.53 -20.08
C PHE A 96 0.33 -7.05 -20.11
N SER A 97 -0.95 -6.72 -19.93
CA SER A 97 -1.41 -5.32 -19.92
C SER A 97 -1.15 -4.59 -18.60
N LEU A 98 -0.82 -5.31 -17.52
CA LEU A 98 -0.63 -4.74 -16.17
C LEU A 98 0.84 -4.52 -15.81
N LEU A 99 1.77 -5.11 -16.56
CA LEU A 99 3.20 -4.92 -16.28
C LEU A 99 3.71 -3.68 -17.03
N PRO A 100 4.36 -2.74 -16.33
CA PRO A 100 4.93 -1.58 -16.98
C PRO A 100 6.02 -2.00 -17.97
N ARG A 101 5.89 -1.55 -19.23
CA ARG A 101 6.79 -1.94 -20.34
C ARG A 101 8.24 -1.49 -20.12
N SER A 102 8.45 -0.49 -19.28
CA SER A 102 9.77 0.00 -18.87
C SER A 102 9.74 0.28 -17.38
N ALA A 103 10.40 -0.58 -16.60
CA ALA A 103 10.56 -0.37 -15.18
C ALA A 103 12.05 -0.26 -14.83
N ARG A 104 12.41 0.77 -14.06
CA ARG A 104 13.76 0.95 -13.55
C ARG A 104 13.96 -0.02 -12.38
N GLN A 105 14.89 -0.95 -12.53
CA GLN A 105 15.30 -1.80 -11.42
C GLN A 105 16.12 -0.97 -10.43
N MET A 106 15.83 -1.11 -9.14
CA MET A 106 16.62 -0.53 -8.06
C MET A 106 16.58 -1.41 -6.82
N SER A 107 17.60 -1.27 -5.97
CA SER A 107 17.64 -1.92 -4.67
C SER A 107 16.70 -1.24 -3.66
N PHE A 108 16.33 -1.97 -2.60
CA PHE A 108 15.51 -1.41 -1.52
C PHE A 108 16.19 -0.21 -0.82
N SER A 109 17.52 -0.19 -0.74
CA SER A 109 18.27 0.92 -0.13
C SER A 109 18.23 2.18 -1.01
N GLU A 110 18.29 2.03 -2.32
CA GLU A 110 18.10 3.14 -3.27
C GLU A 110 16.67 3.66 -3.25
N TYR A 111 15.68 2.77 -3.17
CA TYR A 111 14.27 3.13 -3.00
C TYR A 111 14.06 3.96 -1.73
N LYS A 112 14.56 3.48 -0.57
CA LYS A 112 14.44 4.18 0.72
C LYS A 112 15.07 5.58 0.67
N LYS A 113 16.25 5.73 0.04
CA LYS A 113 16.91 7.03 -0.16
C LYS A 113 16.09 7.97 -1.06
N THR A 114 15.56 7.43 -2.16
CA THR A 114 14.72 8.20 -3.10
C THR A 114 13.48 8.71 -2.38
N MET A 115 12.79 7.85 -1.65
CA MET A 115 11.58 8.20 -0.91
C MET A 115 11.85 9.18 0.24
N SER A 116 12.96 9.03 0.97
CA SER A 116 13.30 9.95 2.07
C SER A 116 13.68 11.36 1.57
N SER A 117 14.26 11.44 0.37
CA SER A 117 14.61 12.71 -0.29
C SER A 117 13.44 13.36 -1.04
N PHE A 118 12.26 12.72 -1.09
CA PHE A 118 11.12 13.24 -1.83
C PHE A 118 10.64 14.57 -1.25
N ILE A 119 10.55 15.55 -2.14
CA ILE A 119 9.92 16.84 -1.89
C ILE A 119 8.77 16.95 -2.89
N PHE A 120 7.57 17.17 -2.35
CA PHE A 120 6.39 17.37 -3.17
C PHE A 120 6.50 18.70 -3.92
N THR A 121 6.15 18.66 -5.20
CA THR A 121 6.11 19.83 -6.08
C THR A 121 4.79 19.85 -6.85
N ASN A 122 4.39 21.02 -7.37
CA ASN A 122 3.18 21.13 -8.19
C ASN A 122 3.22 20.26 -9.46
N GLU A 123 4.42 19.88 -9.94
CA GLU A 123 4.57 18.95 -11.07
C GLU A 123 4.14 17.52 -10.75
N ASP A 124 4.03 17.16 -9.47
CA ASP A 124 3.61 15.83 -9.03
C ASP A 124 2.08 15.68 -9.02
N ILE A 125 1.34 16.78 -9.15
CA ILE A 125 -0.13 16.81 -9.20
C ILE A 125 -0.59 16.32 -10.57
N GLU A 126 -1.45 15.31 -10.58
CA GLU A 126 -2.16 14.84 -11.77
C GLU A 126 -3.49 15.58 -11.92
N SER A 127 -4.28 15.66 -10.84
CA SER A 127 -5.57 16.35 -10.87
C SER A 127 -5.97 16.90 -9.50
N ILE A 128 -6.83 17.92 -9.50
CA ILE A 128 -7.46 18.48 -8.30
C ILE A 128 -8.96 18.49 -8.54
N SER A 129 -9.73 17.89 -7.64
CA SER A 129 -11.19 17.90 -7.68
C SER A 129 -11.79 18.44 -6.38
N ILE A 130 -12.91 19.16 -6.48
CA ILE A 130 -13.56 19.81 -5.34
C ILE A 130 -14.95 19.19 -5.17
N ASN A 131 -15.14 18.48 -4.06
CA ASN A 131 -16.44 18.01 -3.63
C ASN A 131 -17.10 19.06 -2.72
N LYS A 132 -17.94 19.92 -3.33
CA LYS A 132 -18.66 20.99 -2.62
C LYS A 132 -19.69 20.46 -1.62
N GLN A 133 -20.22 19.25 -1.82
CA GLN A 133 -21.23 18.68 -0.91
C GLN A 133 -20.58 18.17 0.39
N GLU A 134 -19.38 17.59 0.29
CA GLU A 134 -18.64 17.11 1.46
C GLU A 134 -17.68 18.16 2.06
N GLY A 135 -17.53 19.33 1.43
CA GLY A 135 -16.55 20.34 1.86
C GLY A 135 -15.12 19.82 1.76
N ARG A 136 -14.80 19.07 0.70
CA ARG A 136 -13.50 18.41 0.50
C ARG A 136 -12.88 18.76 -0.85
N VAL A 137 -11.55 18.73 -0.87
CA VAL A 137 -10.71 18.79 -2.06
C VAL A 137 -9.88 17.52 -2.11
N ASP A 138 -9.97 16.81 -3.23
CA ASP A 138 -9.19 15.62 -3.50
C ASP A 138 -8.08 16.01 -4.48
N LEU A 139 -6.83 15.91 -4.04
CA LEU A 139 -5.64 16.15 -4.84
C LEU A 139 -5.03 14.80 -5.20
N GLN A 140 -5.05 14.46 -6.49
CA GLN A 140 -4.48 13.24 -7.03
C GLN A 140 -3.06 13.52 -7.53
N LEU A 141 -2.11 12.71 -7.10
CA LEU A 141 -0.73 12.71 -7.58
C LEU A 141 -0.57 11.78 -8.78
N LYS A 142 0.50 11.98 -9.54
CA LYS A 142 0.86 11.15 -10.72
C LYS A 142 1.13 9.69 -10.40
N ASP A 143 1.50 9.38 -9.16
CA ASP A 143 1.65 8.00 -8.66
C ASP A 143 0.32 7.36 -8.24
N GLY A 144 -0.80 8.09 -8.33
CA GLY A 144 -2.13 7.63 -7.97
C GLY A 144 -2.52 7.87 -6.51
N TYR A 145 -1.64 8.42 -5.68
CA TYR A 145 -1.99 8.81 -4.31
C TYR A 145 -3.04 9.93 -4.31
N ILE A 146 -4.07 9.83 -3.47
CA ILE A 146 -5.13 10.83 -3.34
C ILE A 146 -5.10 11.44 -1.94
N ALA A 147 -4.71 12.70 -1.84
CA ALA A 147 -4.78 13.48 -0.62
C ALA A 147 -6.17 14.11 -0.47
N LYS A 148 -6.89 13.75 0.59
CA LYS A 148 -8.20 14.33 0.92
C LYS A 148 -8.04 15.48 1.91
N ILE A 149 -8.44 16.69 1.52
CA ILE A 149 -8.21 17.92 2.28
C ILE A 149 -9.55 18.63 2.51
N GLY A 150 -9.84 19.08 3.72
CA GLY A 150 -11.01 19.91 3.98
C GLY A 150 -10.89 21.27 3.29
N THR A 151 -11.99 21.78 2.72
CA THR A 151 -11.97 23.08 2.00
C THR A 151 -11.54 24.25 2.88
N GLU A 152 -11.85 24.21 4.18
CA GLU A 152 -11.42 25.22 5.15
C GLU A 152 -9.93 25.11 5.50
N ASP A 153 -9.37 23.91 5.49
CA ASP A 153 -7.93 23.71 5.68
C ASP A 153 -7.18 24.25 4.47
N MET A 154 -7.68 24.00 3.26
CA MET A 154 -7.07 24.49 2.02
C MET A 154 -6.98 26.02 1.99
N LYS A 155 -8.02 26.73 2.45
CA LYS A 155 -8.02 28.20 2.54
C LYS A 155 -6.99 28.76 3.53
N LYS A 156 -6.66 27.99 4.57
CA LYS A 156 -5.67 28.36 5.60
C LYS A 156 -4.24 28.04 5.18
N MET A 157 -4.03 27.26 4.12
CA MET A 157 -2.71 26.93 3.61
C MET A 157 -2.08 28.15 2.94
N ARG A 158 -1.11 28.79 3.63
CA ARG A 158 -0.32 29.90 3.10
C ARG A 158 0.69 29.47 2.03
N LYS A 159 1.20 28.25 2.13
CA LYS A 159 2.14 27.64 1.17
C LYS A 159 1.76 26.18 0.95
N MET A 160 1.19 25.90 -0.22
CA MET A 160 0.67 24.57 -0.55
C MET A 160 1.78 23.50 -0.50
N ASP A 161 2.92 23.77 -1.14
CA ASP A 161 3.99 22.77 -1.31
C ASP A 161 4.61 22.30 0.03
N GLU A 162 4.85 23.23 0.97
CA GLU A 162 5.42 22.93 2.29
C GLU A 162 4.44 22.14 3.17
N GLU A 163 3.17 22.55 3.18
CA GLU A 163 2.12 21.88 3.96
C GLU A 163 1.78 20.50 3.38
N MET A 164 1.74 20.37 2.05
CA MET A 164 1.57 19.09 1.38
C MET A 164 2.76 18.16 1.61
N THR A 165 3.99 18.67 1.55
CA THR A 165 5.19 17.89 1.90
C THR A 165 5.10 17.38 3.34
N LYS A 166 4.68 18.22 4.28
CA LYS A 166 4.50 17.82 5.69
C LYS A 166 3.39 16.79 5.85
N ARG A 167 2.26 16.95 5.17
CA ARG A 167 1.13 16.01 5.20
C ARG A 167 1.53 14.66 4.61
N LEU A 168 2.14 14.64 3.44
CA LEU A 168 2.64 13.43 2.78
C LEU A 168 3.66 12.70 3.65
N LYS A 169 4.57 13.43 4.33
CA LYS A 169 5.49 12.86 5.33
C LYS A 169 4.76 12.27 6.54
N ARG A 170 3.69 12.91 7.02
CA ARG A 170 2.91 12.43 8.18
C ARG A 170 2.00 11.25 7.85
N THR A 171 1.50 11.17 6.62
CA THR A 171 0.76 10.00 6.12
C THR A 171 1.68 8.86 5.71
N ASN A 172 3.00 9.07 5.74
CA ASN A 172 4.01 8.06 5.46
C ASN A 172 4.20 7.16 6.67
N ASN A 173 3.15 6.42 7.02
CA ASN A 173 3.23 5.35 7.99
C ASN A 173 3.86 4.17 7.27
N TYR A 174 5.19 4.08 7.29
CA TYR A 174 5.86 2.95 6.69
C TYR A 174 5.45 1.67 7.43
N ILE A 175 5.25 0.60 6.67
CA ILE A 175 5.06 -0.74 7.22
C ILE A 175 6.27 -1.13 8.07
N GLU A 176 7.46 -0.67 7.67
CA GLU A 176 8.70 -0.78 8.41
C GLU A 176 8.83 0.28 9.51
N LYS A 177 8.48 -0.09 10.76
CA LYS A 177 8.99 0.61 11.95
C LYS A 177 10.43 0.14 12.16
N GLU A 178 11.38 1.08 12.28
CA GLU A 178 12.83 0.85 12.34
C GLU A 178 13.26 -0.34 13.23
#